data_AF-A0A238H0K0-F1
#
_entry.id   AF-A0A238H0K0-F1
#
_cell.length_a   1.000
_cell.length_b   1.000
_cell.length_c   1.000
_cell.angle_alpha   90.00
_cell.angle_beta   90.00
_cell.angle_gamma   90.00
#
_symmetry.space_group_name_H-M   'P 1'
#
loop_
_entity.id
_entity.type
_entity.pdbx_description
1 polymer ?
#
loop_
_entity_poly.entity_id
_entity_poly.type
_entity_poly.pdbx_seq_one_letter_code
_entity_poly.pdbx_strand_id
1 'polypeptide(L)'
;MRFLTEIRESRSASTGERLRAALTGHKVVVLRRASHADSDAFYQKLAGEIGDFHFRDEDPVTGGLDHAGWLDIRYDATLAATAQYRYGNGRMPLHVDGAYSDVAFDVFFLCCETPARFGGATFAVDGALVTDYLAACDPALLRSLREVNVRFTKGERTVTRRVIEYDGADPVLNWSSTRVAPDNPAPVIDMCARFAAFCEQRLVDGGLVTPIPLMAGDAVFMHNRRVLHGRYAFWGERCLLKGVLSLTARVGGETLL
;
A
#
# COMPACT_ATOMS: atom_id res chain seq x y z
N MET A 1 -3.61 1.47 16.39
CA MET A 1 -4.42 2.43 15.58
C MET A 1 -5.72 1.78 15.09
N ARG A 2 -6.80 2.53 14.82
CA ARG A 2 -8.03 1.98 14.19
C ARG A 2 -7.76 1.62 12.72
N PHE A 3 -8.57 0.74 12.12
CA PHE A 3 -8.33 0.30 10.74
C PHE A 3 -8.59 1.40 9.71
N LEU A 4 -9.85 1.81 9.52
CA LEU A 4 -10.25 2.67 8.40
C LEU A 4 -11.13 3.83 8.85
N THR A 5 -10.97 4.98 8.18
CA THR A 5 -11.94 6.09 8.23
C THR A 5 -12.09 6.76 6.87
N GLU A 6 -13.17 7.50 6.68
CA GLU A 6 -13.43 8.34 5.51
C GLU A 6 -13.54 9.81 5.94
N ILE A 7 -12.96 10.70 5.15
CA ILE A 7 -13.10 12.14 5.29
C ILE A 7 -13.50 12.76 3.94
N ARG A 8 -14.21 13.88 3.97
CA ARG A 8 -14.63 14.60 2.75
C ARG A 8 -13.92 15.94 2.63
N GLU A 9 -13.42 16.27 1.46
CA GLU A 9 -12.86 17.60 1.18
C GLU A 9 -13.83 18.69 1.66
N SER A 10 -13.32 19.62 2.48
CA SER A 10 -14.10 20.77 2.94
C SER A 10 -13.48 22.04 2.41
N ARG A 11 -14.35 22.97 1.98
CA ARG A 11 -13.94 24.31 1.56
C ARG A 11 -13.68 25.25 2.75
N SER A 12 -14.20 24.93 3.94
CA SER A 12 -14.15 25.81 5.12
C SER A 12 -13.11 25.41 6.17
N ALA A 13 -12.55 24.21 6.07
CA ALA A 13 -11.59 23.67 7.03
C ALA A 13 -10.35 23.16 6.31
N SER A 14 -9.18 23.24 6.95
CA SER A 14 -7.94 22.70 6.39
C SER A 14 -8.05 21.19 6.18
N THR A 15 -8.09 20.78 4.91
CA THR A 15 -8.14 19.35 4.55
C THR A 15 -6.86 18.64 4.98
N GLY A 16 -5.70 19.32 4.90
CA GLY A 16 -4.41 18.80 5.36
C GLY A 16 -4.38 18.48 6.86
N GLU A 17 -4.85 19.40 7.71
CA GLU A 17 -4.89 19.16 9.16
C GLU A 17 -5.79 17.98 9.53
N ARG A 18 -6.96 17.90 8.90
CA ARG A 18 -7.91 16.80 9.13
C ARG A 18 -7.36 15.46 8.64
N LEU A 19 -6.71 15.44 7.48
CA LEU A 19 -6.09 14.22 6.96
C LEU A 19 -4.93 13.78 7.85
N ARG A 20 -4.08 14.70 8.29
CA ARG A 20 -3.00 14.43 9.25
C ARG A 20 -3.56 13.84 10.56
N ALA A 21 -4.59 14.45 11.14
CA ALA A 21 -5.24 13.96 12.34
C ALA A 21 -5.86 12.56 12.14
N ALA A 22 -6.50 12.32 10.99
CA ALA A 22 -7.05 11.01 10.64
C ALA A 22 -5.95 9.95 10.52
N LEU A 23 -4.82 10.28 9.89
CA LEU A 23 -3.66 9.39 9.71
C LEU A 23 -2.96 9.05 11.02
N THR A 24 -3.03 9.89 12.06
CA THR A 24 -2.54 9.52 13.40
C THR A 24 -3.44 8.46 14.06
N GLY A 25 -4.75 8.50 13.80
CA GLY A 25 -5.72 7.60 14.44
C GLY A 25 -6.05 6.33 13.66
N HIS A 26 -5.77 6.29 12.35
CA HIS A 26 -6.25 5.24 11.45
C HIS A 26 -5.16 4.77 10.49
N LYS A 27 -5.15 3.46 10.22
CA LYS A 27 -4.22 2.81 9.28
C LYS A 27 -4.56 3.10 7.82
N VAL A 28 -5.84 3.33 7.53
CA VAL A 28 -6.38 3.68 6.21
C VAL A 28 -7.27 4.92 6.34
N VAL A 29 -7.05 5.92 5.47
CA VAL A 29 -7.89 7.11 5.37
C VAL A 29 -8.30 7.29 3.91
N VAL A 30 -9.61 7.32 3.66
CA VAL A 30 -10.16 7.66 2.34
C VAL A 30 -10.52 9.14 2.33
N LEU A 31 -9.97 9.91 1.40
CA LEU A 31 -10.35 11.28 1.14
C LEU A 31 -11.28 11.32 -0.08
N ARG A 32 -12.53 11.72 0.15
CA ARG A 32 -13.51 11.95 -0.92
C ARG A 32 -13.45 13.38 -1.41
N ARG A 33 -13.41 13.58 -2.73
CA ARG A 33 -13.42 14.91 -3.33
C ARG A 33 -14.70 15.17 -4.11
N ALA A 34 -15.11 16.43 -4.15
CA ALA A 34 -16.27 16.86 -4.94
C ALA A 34 -15.88 17.26 -6.37
N SER A 35 -14.62 17.66 -6.58
CA SER A 35 -14.05 18.05 -7.86
C SER A 35 -12.72 17.33 -8.08
N HIS A 36 -12.41 17.01 -9.34
CA HIS A 36 -11.15 16.38 -9.74
C HIS A 36 -10.35 17.22 -10.75
N ALA A 37 -10.85 18.40 -11.13
CA ALA A 37 -10.25 19.24 -12.18
C ALA A 37 -8.82 19.72 -11.86
N ASP A 38 -8.46 19.78 -10.58
CA ASP A 38 -7.18 20.27 -10.07
C ASP A 38 -6.39 19.19 -9.30
N SER A 39 -6.71 17.90 -9.50
CA SER A 39 -6.21 16.80 -8.65
C SER A 39 -4.69 16.79 -8.49
N ASP A 40 -3.95 17.05 -9.56
CA ASP A 40 -2.49 17.10 -9.51
C ASP A 40 -1.98 18.15 -8.50
N ALA A 41 -2.28 19.43 -8.75
CA ALA A 41 -1.86 20.53 -7.88
C ALA A 41 -2.41 20.39 -6.45
N PHE A 42 -3.64 19.93 -6.31
CA PHE A 42 -4.27 19.69 -5.00
C PHE A 42 -3.50 18.65 -4.20
N TYR A 43 -3.20 17.48 -4.77
CA TYR A 43 -2.54 16.39 -4.05
C TYR A 43 -1.06 16.65 -3.80
N GLN A 44 -0.35 17.34 -4.70
CA GLN A 44 1.02 17.79 -4.43
C GLN A 44 1.06 18.74 -3.22
N LYS A 45 0.17 19.74 -3.18
CA LYS A 45 0.07 20.69 -2.06
C LYS A 45 -0.30 19.97 -0.76
N LEU A 46 -1.34 19.14 -0.81
CA LEU A 46 -1.83 18.39 0.35
C LEU A 46 -0.76 17.46 0.92
N ALA A 47 -0.02 16.77 0.05
CA ALA A 47 1.09 15.91 0.44
C ALA A 47 2.19 16.71 1.17
N GLY A 48 2.60 17.85 0.62
CA GLY A 48 3.58 18.75 1.26
C GLY A 48 3.10 19.35 2.59
N GLU A 49 1.79 19.52 2.79
CA GLU A 49 1.22 19.95 4.07
C GLU A 49 1.24 18.86 5.15
N ILE A 50 1.36 17.59 4.80
CA ILE A 50 1.22 16.45 5.71
C ILE A 50 2.57 15.82 6.08
N GLY A 51 3.54 15.84 5.16
CA GLY A 51 4.83 15.22 5.39
C GLY A 51 5.80 15.46 4.24
N ASP A 52 6.92 14.75 4.30
CA ASP A 52 7.92 14.79 3.25
C ASP A 52 7.44 13.92 2.09
N PHE A 53 6.99 14.59 1.03
CA PHE A 53 6.45 13.96 -0.16
C PHE A 53 7.55 13.61 -1.16
N HIS A 54 7.63 12.32 -1.52
CA HIS A 54 8.56 11.87 -2.54
C HIS A 54 7.88 11.87 -3.91
N PHE A 55 8.21 12.86 -4.74
CA PHE A 55 7.71 13.01 -6.10
C PHE A 55 8.66 12.37 -7.13
N ARG A 56 8.72 11.04 -7.12
CA ARG A 56 9.55 10.24 -8.03
C ARG A 56 8.74 9.14 -8.70
N ASP A 57 8.91 9.00 -10.01
CA ASP A 57 8.39 7.86 -10.76
C ASP A 57 9.35 6.66 -10.61
N GLU A 58 8.78 5.49 -10.31
CA GLU A 58 9.54 4.25 -10.15
C GLU A 58 9.59 3.50 -11.48
N ASP A 59 10.81 3.17 -11.94
CA ASP A 59 10.99 2.27 -13.07
C ASP A 59 10.29 0.92 -12.78
N PRO A 60 9.35 0.48 -13.63
CA PRO A 60 8.56 -0.71 -13.37
C PRO A 60 9.37 -2.01 -13.41
N VAL A 61 10.52 -2.03 -14.09
CA VAL A 61 11.42 -3.17 -14.26
C VAL A 61 12.48 -3.19 -13.17
N THR A 62 13.26 -2.12 -13.03
CA THR A 62 14.42 -2.04 -12.14
C THR A 62 14.05 -1.59 -10.73
N GLY A 63 12.99 -0.80 -10.61
CA GLY A 63 12.62 -0.07 -9.40
C GLY A 63 13.32 1.27 -9.22
N GLY A 64 14.20 1.71 -10.13
CA GLY A 64 14.90 3.01 -10.05
C GLY A 64 13.95 4.19 -9.77
N LEU A 65 14.39 5.22 -9.03
CA LEU A 65 13.58 6.39 -8.64
C LEU A 65 14.13 7.68 -9.25
N ASP A 66 14.74 7.60 -10.42
CA ASP A 66 15.58 8.66 -10.99
C ASP A 66 14.76 9.76 -11.67
N HIS A 67 13.50 9.51 -12.00
CA HIS A 67 12.61 10.43 -12.70
C HIS A 67 11.70 11.18 -11.72
N ALA A 68 11.57 12.50 -11.88
CA ALA A 68 10.58 13.28 -11.15
C ALA A 68 9.20 13.09 -11.78
N GLY A 69 8.17 12.96 -10.96
CA GLY A 69 6.80 12.74 -11.45
C GLY A 69 5.96 11.89 -10.52
N TRP A 70 4.68 11.77 -10.85
CA TRP A 70 3.83 10.74 -10.29
C TRP A 70 4.28 9.37 -10.78
N LEU A 71 4.21 8.39 -9.88
CA LEU A 71 4.12 7.00 -10.31
C LEU A 71 2.68 6.73 -10.73
N ASP A 72 2.43 6.66 -12.03
CA ASP A 72 1.10 6.38 -12.55
C ASP A 72 0.87 4.86 -12.71
N ILE A 73 -0.22 4.38 -12.13
CA ILE A 73 -0.67 3.00 -12.17
C ILE A 73 -1.89 2.96 -13.08
N ARG A 74 -1.63 2.89 -14.39
CA ARG A 74 -2.64 2.95 -15.44
C ARG A 74 -2.76 1.67 -16.23
N TYR A 75 -3.93 1.35 -16.77
CA TYR A 75 -4.04 0.24 -17.72
C TYR A 75 -3.37 0.58 -19.05
N ASP A 76 -2.46 -0.27 -19.51
CA ASP A 76 -1.88 -0.22 -20.85
C ASP A 76 -1.64 -1.65 -21.33
N ALA A 77 -2.40 -2.09 -22.33
CA ALA A 77 -2.33 -3.47 -22.82
C ALA A 77 -0.95 -3.83 -23.43
N THR A 78 -0.25 -2.85 -24.00
CA THR A 78 1.06 -3.06 -24.62
C THR A 78 2.13 -3.23 -23.53
N LEU A 79 2.11 -2.37 -22.52
CA LEU A 79 3.09 -2.40 -21.42
C LEU A 79 2.77 -3.46 -20.37
N ALA A 80 1.53 -3.94 -20.29
CA ALA A 80 1.13 -4.99 -19.36
C ALA A 80 1.93 -6.30 -19.56
N ALA A 81 2.40 -6.58 -20.78
CA ALA A 81 3.20 -7.78 -21.06
C ALA A 81 4.51 -7.83 -20.27
N THR A 82 5.12 -6.67 -19.99
CA THR A 82 6.41 -6.56 -19.30
C THR A 82 6.28 -6.06 -17.86
N ALA A 83 5.21 -5.34 -17.53
CA ALA A 83 5.00 -4.76 -16.22
C ALA A 83 3.53 -4.84 -15.77
N GLN A 84 3.04 -6.07 -15.62
CA GLN A 84 1.66 -6.38 -15.21
C GLN A 84 1.21 -5.65 -13.94
N TYR A 85 2.12 -5.40 -13.01
CA TYR A 85 1.80 -4.75 -11.74
C TYR A 85 1.35 -3.29 -11.91
N ARG A 86 2.04 -2.56 -12.78
CA ARG A 86 1.75 -1.16 -13.08
C ARG A 86 0.67 -1.04 -14.15
N TYR A 87 0.77 -1.87 -15.19
CA TYR A 87 0.00 -1.69 -16.42
C TYR A 87 -1.10 -2.73 -16.70
N GLY A 88 -1.14 -3.83 -15.95
CA GLY A 88 -2.11 -4.91 -16.15
C GLY A 88 -3.46 -4.65 -15.49
N ASN A 89 -4.49 -5.34 -15.98
CA ASN A 89 -5.87 -5.29 -15.46
C ASN A 89 -6.27 -6.51 -14.61
N GLY A 90 -5.35 -7.46 -14.41
CA GLY A 90 -5.55 -8.62 -13.55
C GLY A 90 -5.66 -8.25 -12.06
N ARG A 91 -5.99 -9.23 -11.23
CA ARG A 91 -5.98 -9.06 -9.78
C ARG A 91 -4.55 -8.85 -9.28
N MET A 92 -4.37 -7.92 -8.35
CA MET A 92 -3.11 -7.78 -7.60
C MET A 92 -3.30 -8.41 -6.21
N PRO A 93 -2.44 -9.36 -5.81
CA PRO A 93 -2.54 -10.03 -4.52
C PRO A 93 -2.27 -9.07 -3.36
N LEU A 94 -2.60 -9.49 -2.14
CA LEU A 94 -2.27 -8.76 -0.92
C LEU A 94 -0.75 -8.58 -0.75
N HIS A 95 -0.30 -7.36 -0.53
CA HIS A 95 1.11 -6.99 -0.36
C HIS A 95 1.28 -5.68 0.43
N VAL A 96 2.53 -5.38 0.78
CA VAL A 96 3.02 -4.03 1.10
C VAL A 96 3.90 -3.53 -0.04
N ASP A 97 3.93 -2.22 -0.25
CA ASP A 97 4.83 -1.63 -1.22
C ASP A 97 6.26 -1.63 -0.71
N GLY A 98 7.23 -1.85 -1.60
CA GLY A 98 8.65 -1.82 -1.24
C GLY A 98 9.12 -2.98 -0.37
N ALA A 99 8.45 -4.15 -0.38
CA ALA A 99 8.87 -5.33 0.40
C ALA A 99 10.30 -5.83 0.12
N TYR A 100 10.89 -5.40 -1.00
CA TYR A 100 12.25 -5.70 -1.49
C TYR A 100 13.25 -4.54 -1.28
N SER A 101 12.87 -3.49 -0.56
CA SER A 101 13.66 -2.26 -0.43
C SER A 101 13.71 -1.77 1.02
N ASP A 102 14.84 -1.16 1.38
CA ASP A 102 15.04 -0.48 2.66
C ASP A 102 14.58 0.99 2.64
N VAL A 103 14.00 1.47 1.53
CA VAL A 103 13.40 2.80 1.47
C VAL A 103 12.25 2.87 2.47
N ALA A 104 12.43 3.71 3.49
CA ALA A 104 11.45 3.94 4.53
C ALA A 104 10.49 5.05 4.10
N PHE A 105 9.20 4.77 4.19
CA PHE A 105 8.11 5.74 4.15
C PHE A 105 6.98 5.19 5.01
N ASP A 106 6.21 6.08 5.63
CA ASP A 106 5.14 5.67 6.55
C ASP A 106 3.86 5.34 5.79
N VAL A 107 3.50 6.23 4.86
CA VAL A 107 2.22 6.21 4.17
C VAL A 107 2.48 6.22 2.66
N PHE A 108 1.81 5.32 1.92
CA PHE A 108 1.60 5.55 0.50
C PHE A 108 0.16 5.99 0.28
N PHE A 109 -0.07 6.69 -0.83
CA PHE A 109 -1.40 7.07 -1.22
C PHE A 109 -1.63 6.88 -2.71
N LEU A 110 -2.89 6.67 -3.06
CA LEU A 110 -3.35 6.50 -4.43
C LEU A 110 -4.47 7.51 -4.70
N CYS A 111 -4.26 8.40 -5.66
CA CYS A 111 -5.25 9.35 -6.14
C CYS A 111 -5.86 8.82 -7.44
N CYS A 112 -7.17 8.74 -7.51
CA CYS A 112 -7.84 8.24 -8.69
C CYS A 112 -7.99 9.35 -9.73
N GLU A 113 -7.32 9.19 -10.88
CA GLU A 113 -7.53 10.05 -12.04
C GLU A 113 -8.70 9.51 -12.87
N THR A 114 -8.62 8.23 -13.24
CA THR A 114 -9.66 7.55 -14.04
C THR A 114 -10.05 6.24 -13.35
N PRO A 115 -11.31 6.09 -12.87
CA PRO A 115 -11.78 4.83 -12.33
C PRO A 115 -12.06 3.82 -13.44
N ALA A 116 -11.89 2.52 -13.13
CA ALA A 116 -12.33 1.47 -14.03
C ALA A 116 -13.85 1.45 -14.20
N ARG A 117 -14.32 1.10 -15.41
CA ARG A 117 -15.75 0.94 -15.66
C ARG A 117 -16.34 -0.19 -14.81
N PHE A 118 -15.61 -1.30 -14.67
CA PHE A 118 -15.99 -2.44 -13.84
C PHE A 118 -14.81 -2.96 -13.03
N GLY A 119 -15.02 -3.25 -11.75
CA GLY A 119 -14.00 -3.79 -10.86
C GLY A 119 -12.91 -2.77 -10.49
N GLY A 120 -11.72 -3.25 -10.16
CA GLY A 120 -10.53 -2.39 -9.99
C GLY A 120 -10.46 -1.59 -8.69
N ALA A 121 -11.42 -1.82 -7.79
CA ALA A 121 -11.35 -1.29 -6.44
C ALA A 121 -10.07 -1.81 -5.76
N THR A 122 -9.34 -0.89 -5.15
CA THR A 122 -8.30 -1.22 -4.18
C THR A 122 -8.98 -1.90 -3.00
N PHE A 123 -8.33 -2.87 -2.36
CA PHE A 123 -8.82 -3.43 -1.10
C PHE A 123 -7.67 -3.49 -0.10
N ALA A 124 -8.02 -3.48 1.18
CA ALA A 124 -7.05 -3.57 2.26
C ALA A 124 -7.55 -4.46 3.39
N VAL A 125 -6.63 -4.98 4.19
CA VAL A 125 -6.91 -5.72 5.42
C VAL A 125 -5.98 -5.25 6.53
N ASP A 126 -6.52 -5.11 7.75
CA ASP A 126 -5.73 -4.73 8.91
C ASP A 126 -4.71 -5.83 9.25
N GLY A 127 -3.43 -5.48 9.40
CA GLY A 127 -2.40 -6.42 9.85
C GLY A 127 -2.72 -7.12 11.17
N ALA A 128 -3.44 -6.44 12.09
CA ALA A 128 -3.89 -7.07 13.34
C ALA A 128 -4.89 -8.21 13.07
N LEU A 129 -5.84 -8.01 12.15
CA LEU A 129 -6.78 -9.05 11.74
C LEU A 129 -6.05 -10.23 11.08
N VAL A 130 -5.02 -9.96 10.27
CA VAL A 130 -4.17 -10.99 9.66
C VAL A 130 -3.51 -11.86 10.73
N THR A 131 -2.90 -11.24 11.74
CA THR A 131 -2.22 -11.98 12.82
C THR A 131 -3.18 -12.71 13.73
N ASP A 132 -4.33 -12.11 14.05
CA ASP A 132 -5.35 -12.71 14.91
C ASP A 132 -5.95 -13.96 14.25
N TYR A 133 -6.24 -13.87 12.94
CA TYR A 133 -6.76 -15.02 12.21
C TYR A 133 -5.71 -16.13 12.09
N LEU A 134 -4.46 -15.80 11.75
CA LEU A 134 -3.37 -16.79 11.75
C LEU A 134 -3.19 -17.45 13.13
N ALA A 135 -3.24 -16.67 14.22
CA ALA A 135 -3.11 -17.20 15.57
C ALA A 135 -4.21 -18.24 15.88
N ALA A 136 -5.43 -18.00 15.38
CA ALA A 136 -6.56 -18.90 15.57
C ALA A 136 -6.52 -20.14 14.66
N CYS A 137 -6.14 -19.99 13.38
CA CYS A 137 -6.28 -21.07 12.40
C CYS A 137 -4.99 -21.84 12.09
N ASP A 138 -3.82 -21.20 12.19
CA ASP A 138 -2.52 -21.82 11.90
C ASP A 138 -1.40 -21.12 12.72
N PRO A 139 -1.36 -21.35 14.05
CA PRO A 139 -0.37 -20.73 14.92
C PRO A 139 1.07 -21.14 14.61
N ALA A 140 1.26 -22.28 13.93
CA ALA A 140 2.57 -22.72 13.46
C ALA A 140 3.05 -21.84 12.30
N LEU A 141 2.20 -21.56 11.31
CA LEU A 141 2.53 -20.63 10.23
C LEU A 141 2.80 -19.23 10.78
N LEU A 142 1.98 -18.73 11.71
CA LEU A 142 2.23 -17.44 12.36
C LEU A 142 3.63 -17.38 12.98
N ARG A 143 4.03 -18.44 13.69
CA ARG A 143 5.35 -18.53 14.31
C ARG A 143 6.45 -18.47 13.26
N SER A 144 6.35 -19.27 12.20
CA SER A 144 7.35 -19.28 11.13
C SER A 144 7.49 -17.91 10.46
N LEU A 145 6.37 -17.23 10.18
CA LEU A 145 6.36 -15.88 9.59
C LEU A 145 7.05 -14.81 10.48
N ARG A 146 7.18 -15.07 11.80
CA ARG A 146 7.81 -14.21 12.80
C ARG A 146 9.25 -14.59 13.15
N GLU A 147 9.72 -15.76 12.74
CA GLU A 147 11.03 -16.28 13.13
C GLU A 147 11.95 -16.50 11.93
N VAL A 148 11.38 -16.77 10.75
CA VAL A 148 12.13 -17.12 9.55
C VAL A 148 12.30 -15.88 8.67
N ASN A 149 13.55 -15.60 8.31
CA ASN A 149 13.88 -14.57 7.34
C ASN A 149 13.54 -15.03 5.92
N VAL A 150 12.95 -14.13 5.13
CA VAL A 150 12.64 -14.32 3.72
C VAL A 150 13.41 -13.28 2.91
N ARG A 151 14.08 -13.73 1.85
CA ARG A 151 14.71 -12.84 0.88
C ARG A 151 13.69 -12.36 -0.14
N PHE A 152 13.51 -11.05 -0.25
CA PHE A 152 12.66 -10.38 -1.21
C PHE A 152 13.48 -9.62 -2.24
N THR A 153 13.10 -9.64 -3.53
CA THR A 153 13.88 -9.02 -4.60
C THR A 153 13.02 -8.39 -5.72
N LYS A 154 13.55 -7.32 -6.34
CA LYS A 154 13.11 -6.73 -7.61
C LYS A 154 14.32 -6.08 -8.28
N GLY A 155 14.66 -6.50 -9.49
CA GLY A 155 15.88 -6.05 -10.16
C GLY A 155 17.11 -6.35 -9.30
N GLU A 156 17.96 -5.34 -9.10
CA GLU A 156 19.16 -5.43 -8.25
C GLU A 156 18.87 -5.23 -6.76
N ARG A 157 17.65 -4.80 -6.40
CA ARG A 157 17.29 -4.56 -4.99
C ARG A 157 16.90 -5.86 -4.30
N THR A 158 17.45 -6.06 -3.11
CA THR A 158 17.18 -7.22 -2.27
C THR A 158 17.15 -6.82 -0.81
N VAL A 159 16.23 -7.42 -0.06
CA VAL A 159 16.12 -7.27 1.40
C VAL A 159 15.81 -8.63 2.00
N THR A 160 16.42 -8.93 3.15
CA THR A 160 16.15 -10.15 3.92
C THR A 160 15.52 -9.78 5.24
N ARG A 161 14.24 -10.09 5.41
CA ARG A 161 13.44 -9.73 6.60
C ARG A 161 12.40 -10.79 6.90
N ARG A 162 11.87 -10.77 8.13
CA ARG A 162 10.72 -11.57 8.51
C ARG A 162 9.45 -10.99 7.87
N VAL A 163 8.45 -11.84 7.66
CA VAL A 163 7.18 -11.40 7.07
C VAL A 163 6.36 -10.58 8.07
N ILE A 164 6.39 -10.97 9.34
CA ILE A 164 5.66 -10.32 10.43
C ILE A 164 6.63 -9.99 11.55
N GLU A 165 6.74 -8.70 11.84
CA GLU A 165 7.37 -8.17 13.04
C GLU A 165 6.34 -7.42 13.87
N TYR A 166 6.74 -6.92 15.04
CA TYR A 166 5.88 -6.15 15.93
C TYR A 166 6.59 -4.88 16.39
N ASP A 167 5.84 -3.81 16.44
CA ASP A 167 6.20 -2.56 17.12
C ASP A 167 5.19 -2.35 18.25
N GLY A 168 5.65 -2.61 19.48
CA GLY A 168 4.75 -2.82 20.61
C GLY A 168 3.76 -3.96 20.34
N ALA A 169 2.47 -3.66 20.40
CA ALA A 169 1.39 -4.61 20.11
C ALA A 169 0.93 -4.59 18.64
N ASP A 170 1.36 -3.61 17.85
CA ASP A 170 0.90 -3.46 16.46
C ASP A 170 1.84 -4.24 15.51
N PRO A 171 1.31 -5.10 14.61
CA PRO A 171 2.13 -5.81 13.64
C PRO A 171 2.74 -4.86 12.60
N VAL A 172 3.91 -5.25 12.10
CA VAL A 172 4.66 -4.62 11.02
C VAL A 172 4.91 -5.67 9.95
N LEU A 173 4.38 -5.45 8.75
CA LEU A 173 4.35 -6.45 7.68
C LEU A 173 5.42 -6.17 6.61
N ASN A 174 6.10 -7.22 6.13
CA ASN A 174 6.95 -7.18 4.96
C ASN A 174 6.58 -8.35 4.03
N TRP A 175 5.58 -8.13 3.17
CA TRP A 175 5.02 -9.19 2.34
C TRP A 175 4.74 -8.76 0.91
N SER A 176 5.15 -9.58 -0.05
CA SER A 176 4.63 -9.59 -1.42
C SER A 176 4.97 -10.93 -2.06
N SER A 177 3.95 -11.72 -2.41
CA SER A 177 4.13 -13.06 -3.02
C SER A 177 4.92 -13.02 -4.32
N THR A 178 4.85 -11.90 -5.05
CA THR A 178 5.56 -11.67 -6.32
C THR A 178 7.03 -11.26 -6.14
N ARG A 179 7.47 -11.07 -4.90
CA ARG A 179 8.82 -10.58 -4.58
C ARG A 179 9.64 -11.57 -3.78
N VAL A 180 9.09 -12.71 -3.38
CA VAL A 180 9.85 -13.80 -2.77
C VAL A 180 10.89 -14.28 -3.77
N ALA A 181 12.17 -14.23 -3.40
CA ALA A 181 13.23 -14.68 -4.28
C ALA A 181 13.16 -16.21 -4.52
N PRO A 182 13.31 -16.70 -5.76
CA PRO A 182 13.20 -18.13 -6.08
C PRO A 182 14.31 -18.97 -5.42
N ASP A 183 15.49 -18.36 -5.37
CA ASP A 183 16.47 -18.33 -4.30
C ASP A 183 16.31 -18.99 -2.93
N ASN A 184 15.19 -18.72 -2.26
CA ASN A 184 15.06 -19.03 -0.84
C ASN A 184 15.10 -20.55 -0.61
N PRO A 185 15.56 -21.04 0.56
CA PRO A 185 15.50 -22.46 0.89
C PRO A 185 14.09 -23.02 0.73
N ALA A 186 13.97 -24.28 0.28
CA ALA A 186 12.67 -24.90 -0.01
C ALA A 186 11.63 -24.78 1.14
N PRO A 187 11.98 -24.95 2.43
CA PRO A 187 11.03 -24.72 3.53
C PRO A 187 10.51 -23.28 3.63
N VAL A 188 11.32 -22.29 3.24
CA VAL A 188 10.93 -20.87 3.23
C VAL A 188 9.97 -20.59 2.07
N ILE A 189 10.24 -21.19 0.90
CA ILE A 189 9.33 -21.12 -0.25
C ILE A 189 7.96 -21.73 0.08
N ASP A 190 7.94 -22.90 0.73
CA ASP A 190 6.69 -23.54 1.18
C ASP A 190 5.92 -22.66 2.18
N MET A 191 6.62 -22.11 3.19
CA MET A 191 6.02 -21.17 4.14
C MET A 191 5.40 -19.95 3.42
N CYS A 192 6.10 -19.37 2.45
CA CYS A 192 5.60 -18.24 1.67
C CYS A 192 4.40 -18.64 0.81
N ALA A 193 4.42 -19.81 0.18
CA ALA A 193 3.30 -20.32 -0.62
C ALA A 193 2.05 -20.55 0.25
N ARG A 194 2.21 -21.11 1.45
CA ARG A 194 1.13 -21.27 2.44
C ARG A 194 0.56 -19.92 2.87
N PHE A 195 1.40 -18.92 3.13
CA PHE A 195 0.92 -17.59 3.50
C PHE A 195 0.24 -16.86 2.33
N ALA A 196 0.73 -17.03 1.10
CA ALA A 196 0.05 -16.55 -0.09
C ALA A 196 -1.33 -17.19 -0.24
N ALA A 197 -1.44 -18.51 -0.09
CA ALA A 197 -2.71 -19.23 -0.14
C ALA A 197 -3.67 -18.78 0.97
N PHE A 198 -3.16 -18.54 2.19
CA PHE A 198 -3.94 -17.97 3.28
C PHE A 198 -4.49 -16.58 2.92
N CYS A 199 -3.65 -15.69 2.39
CA CYS A 199 -4.07 -14.36 1.97
C CYS A 199 -5.18 -14.42 0.93
N GLU A 200 -5.06 -15.28 -0.06
CA GLU A 200 -6.05 -15.42 -1.12
C GLU A 200 -7.33 -16.10 -0.62
N GLN A 201 -7.23 -17.29 -0.05
CA GLN A 201 -8.38 -18.14 0.25
C GLN A 201 -9.11 -17.75 1.53
N ARG A 202 -8.40 -17.18 2.52
CA ARG A 202 -8.97 -16.88 3.84
C ARG A 202 -9.24 -15.40 4.02
N LEU A 203 -8.41 -14.51 3.47
CA LEU A 203 -8.64 -13.07 3.60
C LEU A 203 -9.46 -12.52 2.44
N VAL A 204 -9.06 -12.78 1.19
CA VAL A 204 -9.75 -12.24 0.01
C VAL A 204 -11.06 -13.00 -0.25
N ASP A 205 -10.98 -14.30 -0.55
CA ASP A 205 -12.15 -15.13 -0.85
C ASP A 205 -13.05 -15.36 0.37
N GLY A 206 -12.46 -15.30 1.57
CA GLY A 206 -13.19 -15.34 2.84
C GLY A 206 -13.91 -14.03 3.19
N GLY A 207 -13.77 -12.97 2.38
CA GLY A 207 -14.50 -11.71 2.55
C GLY A 207 -14.03 -10.83 3.71
N LEU A 208 -12.79 -11.01 4.18
CA LEU A 208 -12.21 -10.23 5.28
C LEU A 208 -11.46 -8.97 4.81
N VAL A 209 -11.18 -8.86 3.52
CA VAL A 209 -10.66 -7.62 2.94
C VAL A 209 -11.77 -6.58 2.83
N THR A 210 -11.45 -5.31 3.05
CA THR A 210 -12.36 -4.19 2.85
C THR A 210 -12.11 -3.56 1.48
N PRO A 211 -13.09 -3.60 0.55
CA PRO A 211 -13.01 -2.89 -0.71
C PRO A 211 -13.06 -1.36 -0.51
N ILE A 212 -12.25 -0.64 -1.26
CA ILE A 212 -12.10 0.81 -1.24
C ILE A 212 -12.29 1.31 -2.68
N PRO A 213 -13.54 1.47 -3.13
CA PRO A 213 -13.82 2.06 -4.43
C PRO A 213 -13.42 3.54 -4.40
N LEU A 214 -12.77 4.02 -5.46
CA LEU A 214 -12.36 5.41 -5.64
C LEU A 214 -13.02 5.94 -6.92
N MET A 215 -13.63 7.12 -6.82
CA MET A 215 -14.07 7.89 -7.98
C MET A 215 -12.95 8.84 -8.43
N ALA A 216 -13.06 9.40 -9.63
CA ALA A 216 -12.14 10.45 -10.09
C ALA A 216 -12.05 11.57 -9.04
N GLY A 217 -10.83 11.90 -8.63
CA GLY A 217 -10.51 12.85 -7.57
C GLY A 217 -10.46 12.26 -6.16
N ASP A 218 -10.96 11.06 -5.89
CA ASP A 218 -10.80 10.45 -4.56
C ASP A 218 -9.36 9.98 -4.35
N ALA A 219 -8.93 9.90 -3.09
CA ALA A 219 -7.69 9.23 -2.73
C ALA A 219 -7.83 8.30 -1.52
N VAL A 220 -6.96 7.32 -1.44
CA VAL A 220 -6.75 6.51 -0.23
C VAL A 220 -5.31 6.63 0.22
N PHE A 221 -5.13 6.83 1.53
CA PHE A 221 -3.84 6.89 2.21
C PHE A 221 -3.74 5.67 3.14
N MET A 222 -2.63 4.95 3.09
CA MET A 222 -2.44 3.72 3.85
C MET A 222 -1.07 3.69 4.51
N HIS A 223 -1.06 3.36 5.81
CA HIS A 223 0.17 3.04 6.54
C HIS A 223 0.75 1.74 6.01
N ASN A 224 1.78 1.85 5.16
CA ASN A 224 2.22 0.79 4.26
C ASN A 224 2.52 -0.53 4.97
N ARG A 225 3.16 -0.46 6.14
CA ARG A 225 3.59 -1.63 6.91
C ARG A 225 2.55 -2.12 7.91
N ARG A 226 1.41 -1.43 8.07
CA ARG A 226 0.35 -1.76 9.05
C ARG A 226 -0.85 -2.45 8.41
N VAL A 227 -0.93 -2.46 7.09
CA VAL A 227 -2.01 -3.11 6.32
C VAL A 227 -1.40 -3.91 5.18
N LEU A 228 -2.10 -4.96 4.73
CA LEU A 228 -1.88 -5.48 3.39
C LEU A 228 -2.92 -4.86 2.46
N HIS A 229 -2.52 -4.55 1.24
CA HIS A 229 -3.42 -4.04 0.22
C HIS A 229 -3.27 -4.79 -1.10
N GLY A 230 -4.30 -4.70 -1.93
CA GLY A 230 -4.35 -5.33 -3.24
C GLY A 230 -5.37 -4.63 -4.12
N ARG A 231 -5.67 -5.22 -5.27
CA ARG A 231 -6.61 -4.66 -6.23
C ARG A 231 -7.38 -5.78 -6.91
N TYR A 232 -8.70 -5.62 -7.01
CA TYR A 232 -9.50 -6.54 -7.83
C TYR A 232 -9.13 -6.41 -9.32
N ALA A 233 -9.39 -7.48 -10.08
CA ALA A 233 -9.33 -7.39 -11.54
C ALA A 233 -10.36 -6.37 -12.04
N PHE A 234 -10.14 -5.85 -13.25
CA PHE A 234 -11.00 -4.82 -13.80
C PHE A 234 -11.09 -4.85 -15.32
N TRP A 235 -12.05 -4.09 -15.83
CA TRP A 235 -12.25 -3.85 -17.25
C TRP A 235 -12.48 -2.36 -17.54
N GLY A 236 -11.89 -1.90 -18.65
CA GLY A 236 -11.90 -0.49 -19.07
C GLY A 236 -10.60 0.23 -18.74
N GLU A 237 -10.57 1.54 -19.02
CA GLU A 237 -9.47 2.42 -18.62
C GLU A 237 -9.39 2.51 -17.09
N ARG A 238 -8.19 2.73 -16.55
CA ARG A 238 -7.99 3.02 -15.14
C ARG A 238 -6.67 3.75 -14.99
N CYS A 239 -6.60 4.78 -14.15
CA CYS A 239 -5.36 5.45 -13.78
C CYS A 239 -5.42 5.88 -12.32
N LEU A 240 -4.43 5.46 -11.53
CA LEU A 240 -4.18 5.98 -10.19
C LEU A 240 -2.80 6.62 -10.14
N LEU A 241 -2.69 7.82 -9.58
CA LEU A 241 -1.42 8.47 -9.29
C LEU A 241 -0.99 8.08 -7.88
N LYS A 242 0.22 7.52 -7.75
CA LYS A 242 0.75 7.05 -6.48
C LYS A 242 1.80 8.01 -5.95
N GLY A 243 1.71 8.29 -4.65
CA GLY A 243 2.71 9.02 -3.89
C GLY A 243 3.09 8.31 -2.59
N VAL A 244 4.24 8.67 -2.02
CA VAL A 244 4.67 8.20 -0.69
C VAL A 244 5.07 9.37 0.19
N LEU A 245 4.79 9.23 1.49
CA LEU A 245 4.94 10.25 2.52
C LEU A 245 5.73 9.67 3.69
N SER A 246 6.73 10.42 4.13
CA SER A 246 7.26 10.29 5.50
C SER A 246 6.54 11.32 6.36
N LEU A 247 5.83 10.88 7.40
CA LEU A 247 5.04 11.77 8.23
C LEU A 247 6.00 12.62 9.07
N THR A 248 5.86 13.94 8.99
CA THR A 248 6.60 14.83 9.88
C THR A 248 6.17 14.55 11.33
N ALA A 249 7.12 14.13 12.17
CA ALA A 249 6.90 14.05 13.59
C ALA A 249 6.45 15.42 14.10
N ARG A 250 5.52 15.46 15.06
CA ARG A 250 5.29 16.70 15.81
C ARG A 250 6.61 17.04 16.51
N VAL A 251 7.34 18.02 16.01
CA VAL A 251 8.25 18.78 16.86
C VAL A 251 7.33 19.42 17.88
N GLY A 252 7.34 18.90 19.11
CA GLY A 252 6.72 19.57 20.25
C GLY A 252 7.20 21.01 20.22
N GLY A 253 6.26 21.96 20.25
CA GLY A 253 6.51 23.35 19.94
C GLY A 253 7.71 23.91 20.69
N GLU A 254 8.84 24.00 20.01
CA GLU A 254 9.95 24.89 20.32
C GLU A 254 10.61 25.21 18.99
N THR A 255 10.37 26.45 18.53
CA THR A 255 11.20 27.11 17.55
C THR A 255 12.58 27.27 18.19
N LEU A 256 13.56 26.49 17.76
CA LEU A 256 14.96 26.85 18.00
C LEU A 256 15.39 27.78 16.87
N LEU A 257 15.76 28.99 17.29
CA LEU A 257 16.29 30.11 16.51
C LEU A 257 17.42 29.72 15.56
#